data_AF-A0A8T7FLK8-F1
#
_entry.id   AF-A0A8T7FLK8-F1
#
_cell.length_a   1.000
_cell.length_b   1.000
_cell.length_c   1.000
_cell.angle_alpha   90.00
_cell.angle_beta   90.00
_cell.angle_gamma   90.00
#
_symmetry.space_group_name_H-M   'P 1'
#
loop_
_entity.id
_entity.type
_entity.pdbx_description
1 polymer ?
#
loop_
_entity_poly.entity_id
_entity_poly.type
_entity_poly.pdbx_seq_one_letter_code
_entity_poly.pdbx_strand_id
1 'polypeptide(L)'
;MRVTRDSLLRIAKETVQERAYNDPDIIAAYLTGSLLTPNPMLGGTADIDIVFVHKTQPAKLREFVKLTPDFHIDISRRARDEFKSPRELRGDPWLGYEMYDPILLYEREKFFDFVQASLRAGFEFEQPPLMLQRCRTLLAHGRGIWMDISELETPAGAKEVKKYLKSLFHAVNAVAELSGPPIQERRLLMEFPARAEAAQKPEMIAAVFGLVGANRVNPDTVKGWLADWKSAFQLACEKPEVDGRIHATRLNYYEKAVKAMLEGETPLAALWPLLQTWTLSAEVVGGDHLTFWQGACSELGLLGDGFKERVEGLDHFLDEIEIIFEEIAAANGLDAEPSTGL
;
A
#
# COMPACT_ATOMS: atom_id res chain seq x y z
N MET A 1 30.16 -1.07 -9.22
CA MET A 1 29.17 -0.92 -10.31
C MET A 1 27.95 -0.22 -9.73
N ARG A 2 27.51 0.92 -10.28
CA ARG A 2 26.31 1.63 -9.79
C ARG A 2 25.08 0.82 -10.19
N VAL A 3 24.21 0.48 -9.25
CA VAL A 3 22.92 -0.18 -9.57
C VAL A 3 22.04 0.83 -10.30
N THR A 4 21.50 0.43 -11.45
CA THR A 4 20.61 1.24 -12.31
C THR A 4 19.26 0.53 -12.49
N ARG A 5 18.23 1.27 -12.90
CA ARG A 5 16.93 0.70 -13.28
C ARG A 5 17.08 -0.44 -14.30
N ASP A 6 17.90 -0.24 -15.33
CA ASP A 6 18.13 -1.27 -16.36
C ASP A 6 18.79 -2.53 -15.79
N SER A 7 19.72 -2.37 -14.83
CA SER A 7 20.32 -3.53 -14.17
C SER A 7 19.30 -4.33 -13.36
N LEU A 8 18.34 -3.65 -12.70
CA LEU A 8 17.26 -4.30 -11.96
C LEU A 8 16.24 -4.97 -12.90
N LEU A 9 15.89 -4.33 -14.01
CA LEU A 9 15.03 -4.93 -15.04
C LEU A 9 15.65 -6.19 -15.66
N ARG A 10 16.99 -6.19 -15.85
CA ARG A 10 17.70 -7.38 -16.32
C ARG A 10 17.63 -8.52 -15.30
N ILE A 11 17.82 -8.23 -14.01
CA ILE A 11 17.66 -9.23 -12.94
C ILE A 11 16.23 -9.80 -12.93
N ALA A 12 15.21 -8.95 -13.14
CA ALA A 12 13.82 -9.40 -13.20
C ALA A 12 13.60 -10.41 -14.35
N LYS A 13 14.10 -10.10 -15.54
CA LYS A 13 14.04 -10.98 -16.72
C LYS A 13 14.75 -12.32 -16.49
N GLU A 14 15.98 -12.28 -15.97
CA GLU A 14 16.77 -13.47 -15.66
C GLU A 14 16.06 -14.35 -14.62
N THR A 15 15.51 -13.75 -13.56
CA THR A 15 14.76 -14.45 -12.50
C THR A 15 13.51 -15.12 -13.06
N VAL A 16 12.73 -14.40 -13.88
CA VAL A 16 11.51 -14.95 -14.48
C VAL A 16 11.83 -16.11 -15.42
N GLN A 17 12.86 -15.98 -16.26
CA GLN A 17 13.27 -17.04 -17.18
C GLN A 17 13.66 -18.31 -16.42
N GLU A 18 14.47 -18.19 -15.37
CA GLU A 18 14.86 -19.31 -14.53
C GLU A 18 13.66 -19.98 -13.85
N ARG A 19 12.77 -19.21 -13.22
CA ARG A 19 11.60 -19.73 -12.50
C ARG A 19 10.61 -20.40 -13.45
N ALA A 20 10.29 -19.77 -14.57
CA ALA A 20 9.34 -20.30 -15.55
C ALA A 20 9.87 -21.53 -16.32
N TYR A 21 11.19 -21.68 -16.45
CA TYR A 21 11.81 -22.90 -16.99
C TYR A 21 11.63 -24.08 -16.03
N ASN A 22 11.79 -23.84 -14.72
CA ASN A 22 11.76 -24.87 -13.69
C ASN A 22 10.35 -25.19 -13.15
N ASP A 23 9.35 -24.33 -13.43
CA ASP A 23 7.98 -24.51 -12.97
C ASP A 23 6.97 -24.39 -14.14
N PRO A 24 6.44 -25.52 -14.64
CA PRO A 24 5.48 -25.50 -15.74
C PRO A 24 4.09 -24.98 -15.37
N ASP A 25 3.80 -24.82 -14.06
CA ASP A 25 2.55 -24.25 -13.56
C ASP A 25 2.50 -22.73 -13.77
N ILE A 26 3.64 -22.06 -13.93
CA ILE A 26 3.71 -20.64 -14.26
C ILE A 26 3.24 -20.41 -15.71
N ILE A 27 2.16 -19.65 -15.88
CA ILE A 27 1.59 -19.27 -17.18
C ILE A 27 1.88 -17.83 -17.59
N ALA A 28 2.16 -16.95 -16.63
CA ALA A 28 2.60 -15.61 -16.92
C ALA A 28 3.48 -15.09 -15.79
N ALA A 29 4.35 -14.15 -16.13
CA ALA A 29 5.06 -13.35 -15.17
C ALA A 29 5.20 -11.92 -15.67
N TYR A 30 5.00 -10.97 -14.78
CA TYR A 30 5.10 -9.54 -15.10
C TYR A 30 5.71 -8.77 -13.94
N LEU A 31 6.29 -7.63 -14.26
CA LEU A 31 6.86 -6.70 -13.29
C LEU A 31 5.90 -5.55 -13.05
N THR A 32 5.76 -5.18 -11.77
CA THR A 32 4.92 -4.09 -11.29
C THR A 32 5.72 -3.15 -10.38
N GLY A 33 5.04 -2.25 -9.66
CA GLY A 33 5.63 -1.43 -8.61
C GLY A 33 6.57 -0.35 -9.13
N SER A 34 7.52 0.05 -8.27
CA SER A 34 8.30 1.28 -8.46
C SER A 34 9.16 1.28 -9.73
N LEU A 35 9.55 0.09 -10.22
CA LEU A 35 10.34 -0.10 -11.44
C LEU A 35 9.63 0.28 -12.74
N LEU A 36 8.31 0.46 -12.71
CA LEU A 36 7.58 1.05 -13.82
C LEU A 36 7.95 2.53 -14.01
N THR A 37 8.41 3.20 -12.95
CA THR A 37 8.79 4.62 -12.99
C THR A 37 10.26 4.84 -13.37
N PRO A 38 10.63 6.04 -13.84
CA PRO A 38 12.03 6.39 -14.12
C PRO A 38 12.94 6.38 -12.87
N ASN A 39 12.38 6.70 -11.69
CA ASN A 39 13.10 6.87 -10.44
C ASN A 39 12.58 5.89 -9.36
N PRO A 40 12.86 4.58 -9.50
CA PRO A 40 12.27 3.56 -8.62
C PRO A 40 12.77 3.61 -7.18
N MET A 41 13.98 4.14 -6.97
CA MET A 41 14.66 4.09 -5.68
C MET A 41 14.12 5.13 -4.71
N LEU A 42 14.10 4.76 -3.42
CA LEU A 42 13.86 5.68 -2.32
C LEU A 42 14.92 5.43 -1.25
N GLY A 43 15.68 6.47 -0.88
CA GLY A 43 16.84 6.33 0.01
C GLY A 43 17.96 5.44 -0.56
N GLY A 44 18.03 5.32 -1.90
CA GLY A 44 19.00 4.45 -2.57
C GLY A 44 18.67 2.95 -2.47
N THR A 45 17.46 2.57 -2.06
CA THR A 45 16.99 1.18 -2.02
C THR A 45 15.76 0.98 -2.89
N ALA A 46 15.59 -0.24 -3.40
CA ALA A 46 14.42 -0.66 -4.18
C ALA A 46 14.19 -2.17 -4.07
N ASP A 47 12.93 -2.59 -4.17
CA ASP A 47 12.52 -3.96 -4.51
C ASP A 47 12.37 -4.11 -6.02
N ILE A 48 12.37 -5.37 -6.47
CA ILE A 48 11.92 -5.81 -7.79
C ILE A 48 10.62 -6.57 -7.61
N ASP A 49 9.49 -5.91 -7.85
CA ASP A 49 8.16 -6.52 -7.73
C ASP A 49 7.85 -7.39 -8.95
N ILE A 50 7.87 -8.71 -8.75
CA ILE A 50 7.55 -9.70 -9.79
C ILE A 50 6.29 -10.45 -9.36
N VAL A 51 5.32 -10.54 -10.26
CA VAL A 51 4.14 -11.38 -10.06
C VAL A 51 4.23 -12.60 -10.97
N PHE A 52 4.13 -13.80 -10.39
CA PHE A 52 3.92 -15.03 -11.15
C PHE A 52 2.44 -15.43 -11.10
N VAL A 53 1.87 -15.72 -12.26
CA VAL A 53 0.53 -16.29 -12.38
C VAL A 53 0.63 -17.79 -12.60
N HIS A 54 -0.02 -18.54 -11.74
CA HIS A 54 -0.02 -20.00 -11.67
C HIS A 54 -1.31 -20.58 -12.24
N LYS A 55 -1.26 -21.74 -12.91
CA LYS A 55 -2.48 -22.44 -13.36
C LYS A 55 -3.34 -22.86 -12.17
N THR A 56 -2.68 -23.25 -11.08
CA THR A 56 -3.31 -23.72 -9.85
C THR A 56 -3.06 -22.76 -8.70
N GLN A 57 -3.72 -22.97 -7.56
CA GLN A 57 -3.50 -22.15 -6.38
C GLN A 57 -2.05 -22.32 -5.89
N PRO A 58 -1.23 -21.26 -5.87
CA PRO A 58 0.15 -21.37 -5.41
C PRO A 58 0.22 -21.67 -3.90
N ALA A 59 1.12 -22.57 -3.51
CA ALA A 59 1.32 -22.95 -2.12
C ALA A 59 1.90 -21.82 -1.24
N LYS A 60 2.61 -20.86 -1.85
CA LYS A 60 3.22 -19.71 -1.17
C LYS A 60 2.84 -18.43 -1.89
N LEU A 61 2.17 -17.50 -1.21
CA LEU A 61 1.68 -16.27 -1.85
C LEU A 61 2.79 -15.22 -2.08
N ARG A 62 3.80 -15.14 -1.21
CA ARG A 62 4.85 -14.11 -1.29
C ARG A 62 6.23 -14.63 -0.89
N GLU A 63 7.29 -14.15 -1.51
CA GLU A 63 8.68 -14.53 -1.23
C GLU A 63 9.61 -13.33 -1.43
N PHE A 64 10.54 -13.11 -0.49
CA PHE A 64 11.59 -12.11 -0.63
C PHE A 64 12.92 -12.79 -0.94
N VAL A 65 13.57 -12.39 -2.03
CA VAL A 65 14.91 -12.88 -2.41
C VAL A 65 15.92 -11.75 -2.25
N LYS A 66 16.81 -11.89 -1.27
CA LYS A 66 17.87 -10.91 -1.01
C LYS A 66 18.88 -10.90 -2.17
N LEU A 67 19.17 -9.72 -2.72
CA LEU A 67 20.23 -9.53 -3.72
C LEU A 67 21.45 -8.87 -3.08
N THR A 68 21.22 -7.74 -2.41
CA THR A 68 22.23 -7.00 -1.64
C THR A 68 21.56 -6.48 -0.35
N PRO A 69 22.27 -5.77 0.54
CA PRO A 69 21.61 -5.07 1.64
C PRO A 69 20.57 -4.03 1.19
N ASP A 70 20.71 -3.45 -0.01
CA ASP A 70 19.89 -2.33 -0.50
C ASP A 70 18.82 -2.74 -1.52
N PHE A 71 18.94 -3.94 -2.10
CA PHE A 71 18.07 -4.42 -3.16
C PHE A 71 17.62 -5.86 -2.92
N HIS A 72 16.37 -6.14 -3.27
CA HIS A 72 15.78 -7.48 -3.17
C HIS A 72 14.72 -7.68 -4.24
N ILE A 73 14.34 -8.93 -4.47
CA ILE A 73 13.17 -9.27 -5.28
C ILE A 73 12.00 -9.52 -4.34
N ASP A 74 10.85 -8.92 -4.63
CA ASP A 74 9.58 -9.20 -3.98
C ASP A 74 8.71 -9.98 -4.97
N ILE A 75 8.58 -11.28 -4.72
CA ILE A 75 7.84 -12.19 -5.58
C ILE A 75 6.46 -12.40 -4.98
N SER A 76 5.42 -11.99 -5.68
CA SER A 76 4.03 -12.33 -5.38
C SER A 76 3.50 -13.38 -6.35
N ARG A 77 2.58 -14.22 -5.89
CA ARG A 77 1.98 -15.29 -6.70
C ARG A 77 0.46 -15.20 -6.69
N ARG A 78 -0.11 -15.31 -7.88
CA ARG A 78 -1.56 -15.27 -8.10
C ARG A 78 -2.03 -16.54 -8.81
N ALA A 79 -3.24 -16.96 -8.51
CA ALA A 79 -3.91 -18.02 -9.26
C ALA A 79 -4.53 -17.43 -10.54
N ARG A 80 -4.55 -18.20 -11.63
CA ARG A 80 -5.24 -17.84 -12.88
C ARG A 80 -6.70 -17.41 -12.64
N ASP A 81 -7.37 -18.03 -11.67
CA ASP A 81 -8.78 -17.78 -11.37
C ASP A 81 -9.07 -16.37 -10.85
N GLU A 82 -8.06 -15.65 -10.33
CA GLU A 82 -8.18 -14.23 -9.97
C GLU A 82 -8.47 -13.35 -11.19
N PHE A 83 -8.19 -13.85 -12.40
CA PHE A 83 -8.35 -13.11 -13.66
C PHE A 83 -9.50 -13.63 -14.53
N LYS A 84 -10.37 -14.50 -13.99
CA LYS A 84 -11.46 -15.15 -14.75
C LYS A 84 -12.49 -14.18 -15.32
N SER A 85 -12.63 -12.99 -14.71
CA SER A 85 -13.54 -11.93 -15.13
C SER A 85 -12.76 -10.65 -15.49
N PRO A 86 -12.02 -10.59 -16.62
CA PRO A 86 -11.17 -9.44 -16.94
C PRO A 86 -11.89 -8.09 -17.04
N ARG A 87 -13.21 -8.10 -17.31
CA ARG A 87 -14.03 -6.87 -17.34
C ARG A 87 -14.29 -6.31 -15.94
N GLU A 88 -14.47 -7.19 -14.95
CA GLU A 88 -14.69 -6.81 -13.55
C GLU A 88 -13.42 -6.21 -12.93
N LEU A 89 -12.23 -6.60 -13.42
CA LEU A 89 -10.95 -6.03 -12.99
C LEU A 89 -10.86 -4.51 -13.17
N ARG A 90 -11.67 -3.91 -14.06
CA ARG A 90 -11.72 -2.44 -14.22
C ARG A 90 -12.23 -1.73 -12.97
N GLY A 91 -13.05 -2.40 -12.18
CA GLY A 91 -13.56 -1.93 -10.90
C GLY A 91 -12.69 -2.33 -9.71
N ASP A 92 -11.60 -3.09 -9.92
CA ASP A 92 -10.67 -3.46 -8.85
C ASP A 92 -9.57 -2.38 -8.71
N PRO A 93 -9.47 -1.70 -7.55
CA PRO A 93 -8.48 -0.65 -7.32
C PRO A 93 -7.03 -1.13 -7.36
N TRP A 94 -6.76 -2.42 -7.10
CA TRP A 94 -5.40 -2.94 -7.04
C TRP A 94 -5.07 -3.78 -8.26
N LEU A 95 -5.85 -4.85 -8.48
CA LEU A 95 -5.60 -5.79 -9.57
C LEU A 95 -5.87 -5.17 -10.94
N GLY A 96 -6.80 -4.21 -11.01
CA GLY A 96 -7.07 -3.42 -12.21
C GLY A 96 -5.82 -2.69 -12.68
N TYR A 97 -5.23 -1.84 -11.84
CA TYR A 97 -4.00 -1.11 -12.20
C TYR A 97 -2.79 -2.04 -12.38
N GLU A 98 -2.66 -3.07 -11.55
CA GLU A 98 -1.57 -4.04 -11.65
C GLU A 98 -1.55 -4.70 -13.04
N MET A 99 -2.71 -5.02 -13.61
CA MET A 99 -2.82 -5.59 -14.96
C MET A 99 -2.93 -4.54 -16.06
N TYR A 100 -3.25 -3.29 -15.70
CA TYR A 100 -3.47 -2.24 -16.69
C TYR A 100 -2.21 -1.93 -17.46
N ASP A 101 -1.06 -1.70 -16.83
CA ASP A 101 0.20 -1.39 -17.51
C ASP A 101 1.49 -1.94 -16.84
N PRO A 102 1.57 -3.25 -16.55
CA PRO A 102 2.81 -3.85 -16.07
C PRO A 102 3.79 -4.14 -17.23
N ILE A 103 5.04 -4.45 -16.91
CA ILE A 103 6.01 -4.95 -17.89
C ILE A 103 5.86 -6.47 -17.97
N LEU A 104 5.31 -6.97 -19.07
CA LEU A 104 5.27 -8.40 -19.35
C LEU A 104 6.68 -8.98 -19.48
N LEU A 105 6.99 -10.00 -18.68
CA LEU A 105 8.28 -10.68 -18.67
C LEU A 105 8.21 -12.08 -19.27
N TYR A 106 7.06 -12.74 -19.16
CA TYR A 106 6.83 -14.09 -19.65
C TYR A 106 5.33 -14.38 -19.81
N GLU A 107 4.96 -15.14 -20.83
CA GLU A 107 3.61 -15.70 -20.97
C GLU A 107 3.60 -17.04 -21.70
N ARG A 108 2.54 -17.81 -21.45
CA ARG A 108 2.08 -18.97 -22.22
C ARG A 108 0.60 -18.79 -22.54
N GLU A 109 0.13 -19.49 -23.57
CA GLU A 109 -1.30 -19.63 -23.89
C GLU A 109 -2.04 -18.30 -24.13
N LYS A 110 -1.32 -17.21 -24.44
CA LYS A 110 -1.90 -15.86 -24.63
C LYS A 110 -2.77 -15.38 -23.46
N PHE A 111 -2.50 -15.91 -22.26
CA PHE A 111 -3.22 -15.54 -21.05
C PHE A 111 -3.14 -14.03 -20.81
N PHE A 112 -1.92 -13.49 -20.85
CA PHE A 112 -1.68 -12.10 -20.49
C PHE A 112 -2.31 -11.14 -21.51
N ASP A 113 -2.07 -11.40 -22.80
CA ASP A 113 -2.66 -10.62 -23.90
C ASP A 113 -4.19 -10.57 -23.81
N PHE A 114 -4.85 -11.71 -23.53
CA PHE A 114 -6.31 -11.78 -23.41
C PHE A 114 -6.85 -10.96 -22.24
N VAL A 115 -6.25 -11.11 -21.05
CA VAL A 115 -6.69 -10.40 -19.85
C VAL A 115 -6.50 -8.90 -20.02
N GLN A 116 -5.32 -8.47 -20.48
CA GLN A 116 -5.01 -7.05 -20.65
C GLN A 116 -5.83 -6.41 -21.77
N ALA A 117 -6.01 -7.09 -22.91
CA ALA A 117 -6.88 -6.59 -23.98
C ALA A 117 -8.32 -6.42 -23.50
N SER A 118 -8.84 -7.39 -22.74
CA SER A 118 -10.19 -7.31 -22.18
C SER A 118 -10.31 -6.19 -21.16
N LEU A 119 -9.32 -5.98 -20.29
CA LEU A 119 -9.28 -4.90 -19.33
C LEU A 119 -9.29 -3.53 -20.02
N ARG A 120 -8.43 -3.34 -21.04
CA ARG A 120 -8.26 -2.08 -21.79
C ARG A 120 -9.35 -1.84 -22.86
N ALA A 121 -10.17 -2.83 -23.19
CA ALA A 121 -11.19 -2.72 -24.23
C ALA A 121 -12.47 -2.04 -23.73
N GLY A 122 -12.83 -0.90 -24.33
CA GLY A 122 -14.12 -0.25 -24.13
C GLY A 122 -14.29 0.36 -22.74
N PHE A 123 -14.75 1.62 -22.70
CA PHE A 123 -14.69 2.54 -21.56
C PHE A 123 -13.25 2.88 -21.17
N GLU A 124 -12.96 4.17 -21.10
CA GLU A 124 -11.62 4.58 -20.66
C GLU A 124 -11.52 4.24 -19.17
N PHE A 125 -10.52 3.44 -18.81
CA PHE A 125 -10.34 2.86 -17.48
C PHE A 125 -10.36 3.92 -16.36
N GLU A 126 -9.98 5.15 -16.70
CA GLU A 126 -9.93 6.32 -15.83
C GLU A 126 -11.22 7.17 -15.87
N GLN A 127 -12.24 6.78 -16.64
CA GLN A 127 -13.50 7.52 -16.70
C GLN A 127 -14.26 7.46 -15.38
N PRO A 128 -15.06 8.50 -15.08
CA PRO A 128 -15.75 8.66 -13.79
C PRO A 128 -16.51 7.44 -13.28
N PRO A 129 -17.24 6.65 -14.11
CA PRO A 129 -17.95 5.47 -13.59
C PRO A 129 -17.03 4.41 -12.98
N LEU A 130 -15.96 4.05 -13.68
CA LEU A 130 -15.01 3.02 -13.25
C LEU A 130 -14.09 3.54 -12.14
N MET A 131 -13.66 4.80 -12.25
CA MET A 131 -12.92 5.50 -11.20
C MET A 131 -13.73 5.52 -9.89
N LEU A 132 -14.98 5.98 -9.92
CA LEU A 132 -15.83 6.03 -8.73
C LEU A 132 -16.14 4.63 -8.18
N GLN A 133 -16.26 3.62 -9.04
CA GLN A 133 -16.39 2.24 -8.58
C GLN A 133 -15.18 1.82 -7.73
N ARG A 134 -13.94 2.04 -8.22
CA ARG A 134 -12.70 1.72 -7.48
C ARG A 134 -12.56 2.54 -6.20
N CYS A 135 -12.83 3.84 -6.27
CA CYS A 135 -12.90 4.75 -5.13
C CYS A 135 -13.84 4.23 -4.03
N ARG A 136 -15.06 3.84 -4.40
CA ARG A 136 -16.08 3.31 -3.46
C ARG A 136 -15.68 1.96 -2.89
N THR A 137 -15.03 1.08 -3.66
CA THR A 137 -14.46 -0.17 -3.13
C THR A 137 -13.43 0.10 -2.02
N LEU A 138 -12.52 1.05 -2.23
CA LEU A 138 -11.54 1.43 -1.22
C LEU A 138 -12.22 2.04 0.01
N LEU A 139 -13.12 3.00 -0.20
CA LEU A 139 -13.85 3.66 0.88
C LEU A 139 -14.67 2.68 1.72
N ALA A 140 -15.40 1.76 1.08
CA ALA A 140 -16.20 0.74 1.76
C ALA A 140 -15.33 -0.17 2.65
N HIS A 141 -14.13 -0.55 2.19
CA HIS A 141 -13.17 -1.28 3.03
C HIS A 141 -12.71 -0.44 4.23
N GLY A 142 -12.43 0.84 4.01
CA GLY A 142 -12.09 1.79 5.07
C GLY A 142 -13.19 1.89 6.13
N ARG A 143 -14.44 2.12 5.70
CA ARG A 143 -15.62 2.26 6.57
C ARG A 143 -15.90 0.98 7.36
N GLY A 144 -15.80 -0.19 6.74
CA GLY A 144 -15.98 -1.47 7.43
C GLY A 144 -14.96 -1.68 8.55
N ILE A 145 -13.69 -1.35 8.32
CA ILE A 145 -12.64 -1.44 9.36
C ILE A 145 -12.82 -0.35 10.43
N TRP A 146 -13.27 0.84 10.04
CA TRP A 146 -13.58 1.91 10.98
C TRP A 146 -14.72 1.51 11.93
N MET A 147 -15.77 0.89 11.41
CA MET A 147 -16.90 0.40 12.23
C MET A 147 -16.43 -0.62 13.29
N ASP A 148 -15.51 -1.51 12.95
CA ASP A 148 -14.91 -2.45 13.89
C ASP A 148 -14.14 -1.79 15.05
N ILE A 149 -13.63 -0.56 14.87
CA ILE A 149 -12.82 0.16 15.87
C ILE A 149 -13.57 1.30 16.56
N SER A 150 -14.69 1.78 16.00
CA SER A 150 -15.56 2.79 16.63
C SER A 150 -16.29 2.25 17.85
N GLU A 151 -16.54 0.95 17.89
CA GLU A 151 -17.22 0.26 19.00
C GLU A 151 -16.23 -0.28 20.06
N LEU A 152 -14.98 0.20 20.06
CA LEU A 152 -13.95 -0.30 20.96
C LEU A 152 -14.23 0.09 22.43
N GLU A 153 -14.51 -0.90 23.27
CA GLU A 153 -14.71 -0.72 24.71
C GLU A 153 -13.41 -0.78 25.53
N THR A 154 -12.36 -1.42 25.00
CA THR A 154 -11.07 -1.59 25.68
C THR A 154 -10.03 -0.57 25.22
N PRO A 155 -9.00 -0.28 26.04
CA PRO A 155 -7.89 0.55 25.58
C PRO A 155 -7.25 -0.03 24.31
N ALA A 156 -6.98 0.82 23.33
CA ALA A 156 -6.35 0.42 22.08
C ALA A 156 -4.94 -0.16 22.33
N GLY A 157 -4.59 -1.22 21.62
CA GLY A 157 -3.24 -1.77 21.53
C GLY A 157 -2.75 -1.81 20.08
N ALA A 158 -1.68 -2.58 19.83
CA ALA A 158 -1.08 -2.68 18.50
C ALA A 158 -2.07 -3.17 17.43
N LYS A 159 -3.01 -4.05 17.80
CA LYS A 159 -4.03 -4.58 16.88
C LYS A 159 -5.03 -3.50 16.46
N GLU A 160 -5.49 -2.69 17.40
CA GLU A 160 -6.45 -1.61 17.16
C GLU A 160 -5.80 -0.47 16.37
N VAL A 161 -4.55 -0.10 16.70
CA VAL A 161 -3.77 0.86 15.91
C VAL A 161 -3.52 0.34 14.49
N LYS A 162 -3.24 -0.95 14.31
CA LYS A 162 -3.12 -1.55 12.96
C LYS A 162 -4.42 -1.45 12.17
N LYS A 163 -5.58 -1.73 12.80
CA LYS A 163 -6.89 -1.57 12.15
C LYS A 163 -7.12 -0.11 11.77
N TYR A 164 -6.85 0.83 12.68
CA TYR A 164 -6.94 2.27 12.40
C TYR A 164 -6.10 2.68 11.18
N LEU A 165 -4.81 2.31 11.16
CA LEU A 165 -3.92 2.59 10.03
C LEU A 165 -4.41 1.94 8.75
N LYS A 166 -5.00 0.74 8.81
CA LYS A 166 -5.56 0.08 7.63
C LYS A 166 -6.80 0.79 7.11
N SER A 167 -7.69 1.26 7.99
CA SER A 167 -8.86 2.05 7.59
C SER A 167 -8.42 3.37 6.95
N LEU A 168 -7.51 4.10 7.60
CA LEU A 168 -6.94 5.34 7.04
C LEU A 168 -6.22 5.11 5.71
N PHE A 169 -5.48 4.01 5.56
CA PHE A 169 -4.83 3.64 4.29
C PHE A 169 -5.83 3.53 3.14
N HIS A 170 -6.98 2.89 3.41
CA HIS A 170 -8.04 2.75 2.42
C HIS A 170 -8.70 4.10 2.11
N ALA A 171 -8.98 4.93 3.11
CA ALA A 171 -9.54 6.27 2.93
C ALA A 171 -8.62 7.18 2.08
N VAL A 172 -7.33 7.23 2.42
CA VAL A 172 -6.31 8.00 1.68
C VAL A 172 -6.23 7.53 0.23
N ASN A 173 -6.26 6.21 0.00
CA ASN A 173 -6.24 5.67 -1.35
C ASN A 173 -7.55 5.89 -2.11
N ALA A 174 -8.70 5.99 -1.44
CA ALA A 174 -9.96 6.32 -2.08
C ALA A 174 -9.91 7.74 -2.70
N VAL A 175 -9.23 8.67 -2.03
CA VAL A 175 -8.94 10.01 -2.58
C VAL A 175 -7.87 9.94 -3.67
N ALA A 176 -6.77 9.20 -3.45
CA ALA A 176 -5.70 9.07 -4.44
C ALA A 176 -6.21 8.47 -5.77
N GLU A 177 -7.17 7.55 -5.71
CA GLU A 177 -7.80 6.89 -6.86
C GLU A 177 -8.44 7.89 -7.85
N LEU A 178 -8.85 9.07 -7.38
CA LEU A 178 -9.43 10.13 -8.21
C LEU A 178 -8.45 10.67 -9.27
N SER A 179 -7.15 10.45 -9.09
CA SER A 179 -6.09 10.96 -9.96
C SER A 179 -5.11 9.89 -10.45
N GLY A 180 -5.47 8.59 -10.36
CA GLY A 180 -4.70 7.45 -10.87
C GLY A 180 -4.60 6.28 -9.87
N PRO A 181 -3.54 5.43 -9.92
CA PRO A 181 -3.47 4.22 -9.09
C PRO A 181 -3.39 4.50 -7.59
N PRO A 182 -3.81 3.54 -6.74
CA PRO A 182 -3.53 3.57 -5.31
C PRO A 182 -2.04 3.59 -5.01
N ILE A 183 -1.69 4.31 -3.96
CA ILE A 183 -0.33 4.52 -3.50
C ILE A 183 0.06 3.38 -2.55
N GLN A 184 1.24 2.80 -2.80
CA GLN A 184 1.79 1.74 -1.96
C GLN A 184 2.27 2.28 -0.61
N GLU A 185 2.16 1.46 0.43
CA GLU A 185 2.28 1.87 1.84
C GLU A 185 3.57 2.65 2.13
N ARG A 186 4.72 2.20 1.61
CA ARG A 186 6.02 2.84 1.85
C ARG A 186 6.08 4.30 1.40
N ARG A 187 5.27 4.67 0.40
CA ARG A 187 5.28 5.99 -0.26
C ARG A 187 4.00 6.78 0.00
N LEU A 188 3.05 6.25 0.81
CA LEU A 188 1.71 6.83 0.98
C LEU A 188 1.73 8.34 1.24
N LEU A 189 2.29 8.79 2.36
CA LEU A 189 2.32 10.22 2.69
C LEU A 189 3.32 11.05 1.87
N MET A 190 4.24 10.38 1.17
CA MET A 190 5.18 11.06 0.27
C MET A 190 4.49 11.43 -1.04
N GLU A 191 3.66 10.55 -1.59
CA GLU A 191 3.02 10.75 -2.88
C GLU A 191 1.62 11.34 -2.75
N PHE A 192 0.95 11.15 -1.61
CA PHE A 192 -0.42 11.63 -1.40
C PHE A 192 -0.62 13.13 -1.66
N PRO A 193 0.28 14.05 -1.26
CA PRO A 193 0.11 15.48 -1.55
C PRO A 193 -0.12 15.78 -3.04
N ALA A 194 0.73 15.23 -3.91
CA ALA A 194 0.58 15.41 -5.37
C ALA A 194 -0.70 14.77 -5.90
N ARG A 195 -1.17 13.67 -5.29
CA ARG A 195 -2.41 13.00 -5.67
C ARG A 195 -3.66 13.78 -5.28
N ALA A 196 -3.67 14.36 -4.08
CA ALA A 196 -4.73 15.22 -3.60
C ALA A 196 -4.81 16.52 -4.42
N GLU A 197 -3.67 17.13 -4.75
CA GLU A 197 -3.61 18.29 -5.64
C GLU A 197 -4.15 17.97 -7.05
N ALA A 198 -3.71 16.85 -7.64
CA ALA A 198 -4.20 16.42 -8.95
C ALA A 198 -5.70 16.09 -8.94
N ALA A 199 -6.23 15.63 -7.80
CA ALA A 199 -7.66 15.42 -7.59
C ALA A 199 -8.44 16.71 -7.24
N GLN A 200 -7.78 17.88 -7.20
CA GLN A 200 -8.35 19.17 -6.80
C GLN A 200 -8.92 19.18 -5.36
N LYS A 201 -8.30 18.40 -4.46
CA LYS A 201 -8.66 18.31 -3.04
C LYS A 201 -7.45 18.55 -2.11
N PRO A 202 -6.69 19.66 -2.27
CA PRO A 202 -5.49 19.92 -1.46
C PRO A 202 -5.75 20.03 0.05
N GLU A 203 -6.98 20.38 0.46
CA GLU A 203 -7.42 20.42 1.85
C GLU A 203 -7.28 19.07 2.57
N MET A 204 -7.41 17.96 1.84
CA MET A 204 -7.30 16.60 2.36
C MET A 204 -5.88 16.28 2.89
N ILE A 205 -4.86 17.00 2.42
CA ILE A 205 -3.47 16.81 2.84
C ILE A 205 -3.32 17.09 4.33
N ALA A 206 -3.83 18.24 4.80
CA ALA A 206 -3.73 18.61 6.21
C ALA A 206 -4.53 17.65 7.10
N ALA A 207 -5.70 17.19 6.64
CA ALA A 207 -6.52 16.22 7.34
C ALA A 207 -5.76 14.90 7.56
N VAL A 208 -5.18 14.31 6.50
CA VAL A 208 -4.44 13.05 6.58
C VAL A 208 -3.21 13.16 7.47
N PHE A 209 -2.43 14.24 7.36
CA PHE A 209 -1.29 14.47 8.25
C PHE A 209 -1.74 14.66 9.72
N GLY A 210 -2.88 15.31 9.94
CA GLY A 210 -3.53 15.40 11.25
C GLY A 210 -3.88 14.03 11.81
N LEU A 211 -4.52 13.17 11.01
CA LEU A 211 -4.98 11.83 11.41
C LEU A 211 -3.85 10.87 11.77
N VAL A 212 -2.65 11.03 11.21
CA VAL A 212 -1.47 10.27 11.65
C VAL A 212 -0.75 10.88 12.85
N GLY A 213 -1.18 12.05 13.32
CA GLY A 213 -0.58 12.76 14.45
C GLY A 213 0.65 13.59 14.11
N ALA A 214 0.86 13.94 12.84
CA ALA A 214 2.00 14.75 12.42
C ALA A 214 2.03 16.13 13.08
N ASN A 215 0.88 16.69 13.43
CA ASN A 215 0.76 17.98 14.11
C ASN A 215 1.22 17.97 15.58
N ARG A 216 1.55 16.79 16.14
CA ARG A 216 1.95 16.63 17.55
C ARG A 216 3.44 16.41 17.73
N VAL A 217 4.18 16.22 16.64
CA VAL A 217 5.60 15.89 16.66
C VAL A 217 6.37 16.72 15.65
N ASN A 218 7.70 16.71 15.77
CA ASN A 218 8.60 17.32 14.79
C ASN A 218 9.57 16.26 14.23
N PRO A 219 10.32 16.57 13.15
CA PRO A 219 11.20 15.61 12.52
C PRO A 219 12.28 15.02 13.45
N ASP A 220 12.76 15.77 14.43
CA ASP A 220 13.79 15.31 15.35
C ASP A 220 13.25 14.30 16.37
N THR A 221 12.01 14.48 16.83
CA THR A 221 11.28 13.46 17.60
C THR A 221 11.22 12.14 16.83
N VAL A 222 10.80 12.19 15.57
CA VAL A 222 10.67 10.99 14.72
C VAL A 222 12.03 10.34 14.44
N LYS A 223 13.09 11.14 14.25
CA LYS A 223 14.47 10.62 14.15
C LYS A 223 14.88 9.87 15.42
N GLY A 224 14.50 10.38 16.60
CA GLY A 224 14.79 9.76 17.89
C GLY A 224 14.24 8.34 18.01
N TRP A 225 13.09 8.06 17.41
CA TRP A 225 12.45 6.74 17.43
C TRP A 225 13.11 5.67 16.56
N LEU A 226 14.00 6.05 15.62
CA LEU A 226 14.55 5.12 14.63
C LEU A 226 15.31 3.94 15.25
N ALA A 227 16.02 4.17 16.36
CA ALA A 227 16.77 3.11 17.03
C ALA A 227 15.83 2.07 17.65
N ASP A 228 14.78 2.52 18.34
CA ASP A 228 13.80 1.66 18.99
C ASP A 228 12.96 0.90 17.97
N TRP A 229 12.50 1.59 16.93
CA TRP A 229 11.83 0.98 15.77
C TRP A 229 12.67 -0.13 15.16
N LYS A 230 13.95 0.14 14.86
CA LYS A 230 14.86 -0.82 14.23
C LYS A 230 15.06 -2.06 15.10
N SER A 231 15.24 -1.84 16.40
CA SER A 231 15.39 -2.92 17.38
C SER A 231 14.14 -3.80 17.45
N ALA A 232 12.95 -3.19 17.51
CA ALA A 232 11.68 -3.90 17.47
C ALA A 232 11.47 -4.68 16.16
N PHE A 233 11.79 -4.07 15.01
CA PHE A 233 11.69 -4.72 13.69
C PHE A 233 12.60 -5.96 13.61
N GLN A 234 13.85 -5.85 14.08
CA GLN A 234 14.80 -6.96 14.08
C GLN A 234 14.30 -8.13 14.94
N LEU A 235 13.82 -7.86 16.14
CA LEU A 235 13.26 -8.88 17.02
C LEU A 235 11.99 -9.52 16.43
N ALA A 236 11.11 -8.71 15.85
CA ALA A 236 9.87 -9.19 15.25
C ALA A 236 10.12 -10.11 14.05
N CYS A 237 11.17 -9.88 13.25
CA CYS A 237 11.54 -10.75 12.11
C CYS A 237 11.82 -12.21 12.52
N GLU A 238 12.15 -12.46 13.79
CA GLU A 238 12.43 -13.80 14.32
C GLU A 238 11.16 -14.54 14.78
N LYS A 239 10.01 -13.87 14.78
CA LYS A 239 8.72 -14.41 15.24
C LYS A 239 7.95 -15.04 14.08
N PRO A 240 7.55 -16.33 14.16
CA PRO A 240 6.79 -17.00 13.10
C PRO A 240 5.45 -16.33 12.74
N GLU A 241 4.82 -15.67 13.71
CA GLU A 241 3.52 -15.03 13.61
C GLU A 241 3.56 -13.60 13.05
N VAL A 242 4.76 -13.06 12.78
CA VAL A 242 4.92 -11.69 12.29
C VAL A 242 4.34 -11.52 10.88
N ASP A 243 3.79 -10.34 10.62
CA ASP A 243 3.37 -9.95 9.28
C ASP A 243 4.53 -10.05 8.29
N GLY A 244 4.30 -10.65 7.11
CA GLY A 244 5.35 -10.89 6.11
C GLY A 244 6.07 -9.63 5.63
N ARG A 245 5.52 -8.43 5.84
CA ARG A 245 6.24 -7.18 5.56
C ARG A 245 7.44 -6.95 6.49
N ILE A 246 7.40 -7.52 7.70
CA ILE A 246 8.48 -7.46 8.68
C ILE A 246 9.42 -8.64 8.43
N HIS A 247 10.24 -8.46 7.41
CA HIS A 247 11.20 -9.46 6.96
C HIS A 247 12.61 -8.88 6.98
N ALA A 248 13.60 -9.65 7.42
CA ALA A 248 14.97 -9.18 7.61
C ALA A 248 15.60 -8.54 6.36
N THR A 249 15.20 -9.00 5.16
CA THR A 249 15.65 -8.44 3.88
C THR A 249 15.11 -7.02 3.63
N ARG A 250 14.01 -6.65 4.26
CA ARG A 250 13.33 -5.35 4.08
C ARG A 250 13.69 -4.32 5.15
N LEU A 251 14.46 -4.68 6.19
CA LEU A 251 14.82 -3.74 7.25
C LEU A 251 15.48 -2.47 6.69
N ASN A 252 16.53 -2.66 5.90
CA ASN A 252 17.27 -1.54 5.30
C ASN A 252 16.47 -0.83 4.19
N TYR A 253 15.57 -1.56 3.52
CA TYR A 253 14.60 -1.00 2.58
C TYR A 253 13.71 0.05 3.26
N TYR A 254 13.14 -0.27 4.43
CA TYR A 254 12.38 0.72 5.21
C TYR A 254 13.27 1.79 5.86
N GLU A 255 14.37 1.40 6.52
CA GLU A 255 15.23 2.33 7.27
C GLU A 255 15.75 3.47 6.38
N LYS A 256 16.28 3.15 5.20
CA LYS A 256 16.79 4.16 4.27
C LYS A 256 15.69 5.04 3.67
N ALA A 257 14.49 4.51 3.48
CA ALA A 257 13.35 5.33 3.07
C ALA A 257 12.97 6.35 4.12
N VAL A 258 12.80 5.90 5.37
CA VAL A 258 12.41 6.77 6.48
C VAL A 258 13.44 7.88 6.67
N LYS A 259 14.75 7.56 6.64
CA LYS A 259 15.82 8.56 6.72
C LYS A 259 15.78 9.56 5.56
N ALA A 260 15.65 9.07 4.33
CA ALA A 260 15.59 9.95 3.15
C ALA A 260 14.35 10.86 3.17
N MET A 261 13.22 10.38 3.67
CA MET A 261 12.03 11.19 3.87
C MET A 261 12.27 12.30 4.91
N LEU A 262 12.86 11.96 6.07
CA LEU A 262 13.17 12.91 7.14
C LEU A 262 14.15 14.01 6.73
N GLU A 263 14.98 13.76 5.72
CA GLU A 263 15.91 14.71 5.12
C GLU A 263 15.33 15.47 3.91
N GLY A 264 14.14 15.09 3.46
CA GLY A 264 13.49 15.63 2.27
C GLY A 264 12.59 16.85 2.52
N GLU A 265 11.80 17.21 1.52
CA GLU A 265 10.92 18.39 1.53
C GLU A 265 9.71 18.24 2.45
N THR A 266 9.26 17.01 2.68
CA THR A 266 8.14 16.70 3.60
C THR A 266 8.58 15.68 4.64
N PRO A 267 9.38 16.09 5.67
CA PRO A 267 9.98 15.17 6.63
C PRO A 267 9.00 14.24 7.34
N LEU A 268 7.82 14.75 7.70
CA LEU A 268 6.82 13.99 8.43
C LEU A 268 6.07 12.95 7.58
N ALA A 269 6.29 12.90 6.26
CA ALA A 269 5.83 11.78 5.43
C ALA A 269 6.45 10.44 5.89
N ALA A 270 7.61 10.50 6.55
CA ALA A 270 8.29 9.37 7.16
C ALA A 270 7.47 8.66 8.25
N LEU A 271 6.50 9.35 8.86
CA LEU A 271 5.66 8.78 9.91
C LEU A 271 4.94 7.52 9.43
N TRP A 272 4.43 7.50 8.20
CA TRP A 272 3.66 6.36 7.72
C TRP A 272 4.46 5.05 7.64
N PRO A 273 5.55 4.95 6.84
CA PRO A 273 6.32 3.71 6.77
C PRO A 273 6.92 3.31 8.12
N LEU A 274 7.32 4.28 8.96
CA LEU A 274 7.82 4.01 10.31
C LEU A 274 6.71 3.39 11.18
N LEU A 275 5.61 4.12 11.38
CA LEU A 275 4.52 3.73 12.28
C LEU A 275 3.85 2.43 11.85
N GLN A 276 3.65 2.24 10.55
CA GLN A 276 3.08 1.00 10.03
C GLN A 276 3.95 -0.19 10.39
N THR A 277 5.25 -0.14 10.04
CA THR A 277 6.14 -1.27 10.29
C THR A 277 6.46 -1.45 11.77
N TRP A 278 6.46 -0.37 12.56
CA TRP A 278 6.56 -0.46 14.02
C TRP A 278 5.36 -1.15 14.63
N THR A 279 4.14 -0.78 14.21
CA THR A 279 2.89 -1.37 14.71
C THR A 279 2.80 -2.86 14.38
N LEU A 280 3.18 -3.25 13.16
CA LEU A 280 3.26 -4.68 12.79
C LEU A 280 4.29 -5.46 13.62
N SER A 281 5.40 -4.81 13.97
CA SER A 281 6.39 -5.40 14.87
C SER A 281 5.85 -5.52 16.30
N ALA A 282 5.14 -4.49 16.78
CA ALA A 282 4.55 -4.38 18.12
C ALA A 282 3.46 -5.43 18.39
N GLU A 283 2.83 -6.00 17.36
CA GLU A 283 1.88 -7.11 17.53
C GLU A 283 2.52 -8.38 18.11
N VAL A 284 3.84 -8.56 17.94
CA VAL A 284 4.55 -9.82 18.23
C VAL A 284 5.73 -9.65 19.19
N VAL A 285 6.08 -8.41 19.54
CA VAL A 285 7.12 -8.12 20.55
C VAL A 285 6.50 -7.68 21.87
N GLY A 286 7.22 -7.88 22.96
CA GLY A 286 6.81 -7.47 24.31
C GLY A 286 7.92 -6.72 25.04
N GLY A 287 7.72 -6.46 26.34
CA GLY A 287 8.67 -5.76 27.19
C GLY A 287 8.94 -4.34 26.70
N ASP A 288 10.19 -3.89 26.83
CA ASP A 288 10.60 -2.52 26.51
C ASP A 288 10.28 -2.11 25.07
N HIS A 289 10.39 -3.04 24.10
CA HIS A 289 10.06 -2.76 22.70
C HIS A 289 8.60 -2.35 22.49
N LEU A 290 7.68 -2.98 23.23
CA LEU A 290 6.27 -2.62 23.20
C LEU A 290 6.05 -1.28 23.90
N THR A 291 6.72 -1.04 25.03
CA THR A 291 6.65 0.23 25.77
C THR A 291 7.14 1.42 24.92
N PHE A 292 8.22 1.25 24.15
CA PHE A 292 8.73 2.32 23.28
C PHE A 292 7.75 2.65 22.15
N TRP A 293 7.14 1.63 21.54
CA TRP A 293 6.06 1.83 20.57
C TRP A 293 4.86 2.53 21.20
N GLN A 294 4.45 2.13 22.41
CA GLN A 294 3.36 2.78 23.15
C GLN A 294 3.66 4.25 23.44
N GLY A 295 4.90 4.59 23.79
CA GLY A 295 5.35 5.98 23.96
C GLY A 295 5.14 6.80 22.69
N ALA A 296 5.66 6.32 21.56
CA ALA A 296 5.52 7.00 20.27
C ALA A 296 4.05 7.13 19.84
N CYS A 297 3.24 6.08 19.97
CA CYS A 297 1.81 6.14 19.64
C CYS A 297 1.04 7.07 20.59
N SER A 298 1.40 7.16 21.87
CA SER A 298 0.79 8.12 22.79
C SER A 298 1.10 9.57 22.39
N GLU A 299 2.34 9.86 21.98
CA GLU A 299 2.72 11.19 21.49
C GLU A 299 1.92 11.59 20.23
N LEU A 300 1.67 10.64 19.32
CA LEU A 300 0.85 10.83 18.11
C LEU A 300 -0.67 10.91 18.39
N GLY A 301 -1.08 10.59 19.61
CA GLY A 301 -2.50 10.49 19.99
C GLY A 301 -3.19 9.23 19.44
N LEU A 302 -2.42 8.16 19.19
CA LEU A 302 -2.93 6.88 18.70
C LEU A 302 -3.17 5.86 19.82
N LEU A 303 -3.11 6.29 21.08
CA LEU A 303 -3.42 5.51 22.27
C LEU A 303 -4.15 6.36 23.30
N GLY A 304 -4.78 5.71 24.28
CA GLY A 304 -5.56 6.38 25.33
C GLY A 304 -6.75 7.16 24.77
N ASP A 305 -7.10 8.28 25.41
CA ASP A 305 -8.23 9.11 24.99
C ASP A 305 -8.03 9.73 23.60
N GLY A 306 -6.77 10.03 23.23
CA GLY A 306 -6.43 10.53 21.90
C GLY A 306 -6.84 9.57 20.78
N PHE A 307 -6.83 8.26 21.03
CA PHE A 307 -7.26 7.29 20.02
C PHE A 307 -8.73 7.47 19.63
N LYS A 308 -9.61 7.82 20.58
CA LYS A 308 -11.03 8.07 20.29
C LYS A 308 -11.18 9.30 19.39
N GLU A 309 -10.47 10.38 19.69
CA GLU A 309 -10.44 11.59 18.85
C GLU A 309 -9.95 11.27 17.43
N ARG A 310 -8.99 10.33 17.28
CA ARG A 310 -8.51 9.86 15.96
C ARG A 310 -9.56 9.06 15.21
N VAL A 311 -10.28 8.18 15.89
CA VAL A 311 -11.36 7.39 15.29
C VAL A 311 -12.53 8.30 14.86
N GLU A 312 -12.89 9.28 15.67
CA GLU A 312 -13.89 10.31 15.31
C GLU A 312 -13.43 11.18 14.14
N GLY A 313 -12.17 11.64 14.16
CA GLY A 313 -11.60 12.39 13.04
C GLY A 313 -11.57 11.58 11.74
N LEU A 314 -11.34 10.26 11.83
CA LEU A 314 -11.39 9.37 10.67
C LEU A 314 -12.81 9.19 10.14
N ASP A 315 -13.83 9.18 11.01
CA ASP A 315 -15.24 9.16 10.59
C ASP A 315 -15.57 10.38 9.74
N HIS A 316 -15.23 11.58 10.24
CA HIS A 316 -15.42 12.82 9.50
C HIS A 316 -14.68 12.83 8.16
N PHE A 317 -13.45 12.31 8.12
CA PHE A 317 -12.70 12.20 6.88
C PHE A 317 -13.36 11.23 5.88
N LEU A 318 -13.92 10.12 6.35
CA LEU A 318 -14.67 9.18 5.50
C LEU A 318 -15.94 9.82 4.94
N ASP A 319 -16.70 10.55 5.76
CA ASP A 319 -17.89 11.31 5.34
C ASP A 319 -17.55 12.38 4.29
N GLU A 320 -16.45 13.11 4.47
CA GLU A 320 -15.98 14.10 3.49
C GLU A 320 -15.67 13.44 2.13
N ILE A 321 -15.08 12.25 2.13
CA ILE A 321 -14.81 11.49 0.91
C ILE A 321 -16.13 11.05 0.23
N GLU A 322 -17.13 10.63 1.01
CA GLU A 322 -18.46 10.28 0.48
C GLU A 322 -19.09 11.47 -0.26
N ILE A 323 -19.06 12.66 0.35
CA ILE A 323 -19.56 13.89 -0.27
C ILE A 323 -18.82 14.18 -1.58
N ILE A 324 -17.48 14.05 -1.60
CA ILE A 324 -16.69 14.24 -2.83
C ILE A 324 -17.13 13.28 -3.94
N PHE A 325 -17.40 12.02 -3.60
CA PHE A 325 -17.84 11.04 -4.59
C PHE A 325 -19.24 11.33 -5.11
N GLU A 326 -20.14 11.84 -4.28
CA GLU A 326 -21.47 12.30 -4.70
C GLU A 326 -21.40 13.50 -5.63
N GLU A 327 -20.55 14.50 -5.32
CA GLU A 327 -20.31 15.66 -6.19
C GLU A 327 -19.82 15.24 -7.58
N ILE A 328 -18.82 14.34 -7.63
CA ILE A 328 -18.26 13.85 -8.89
C ILE A 328 -19.30 13.01 -9.65
N ALA A 329 -20.08 12.19 -8.96
CA ALA A 329 -21.13 11.39 -9.58
C ALA A 329 -22.18 12.30 -10.23
N ALA A 330 -22.67 13.30 -9.50
CA ALA A 330 -23.64 14.28 -9.99
C ALA A 330 -23.09 15.07 -11.19
N ALA A 331 -21.83 15.53 -11.12
CA ALA A 331 -21.19 16.26 -12.22
C ALA A 331 -21.04 15.44 -13.51
N ASN A 332 -21.08 14.10 -13.40
CA ASN A 332 -20.94 13.18 -14.53
C ASN A 332 -22.25 12.46 -14.90
N GLY A 333 -23.39 12.88 -14.35
CA GLY A 333 -24.70 12.29 -14.65
C GLY A 333 -24.83 10.83 -14.20
N LEU A 334 -24.09 10.45 -13.15
CA LEU A 334 -24.12 9.13 -12.55
C LEU A 334 -25.08 9.21 -11.36
N ASP A 335 -26.38 9.00 -11.61
CA ASP A 335 -27.39 9.04 -10.55
C ASP A 335 -27.06 8.02 -9.44
N ALA A 336 -27.29 8.42 -8.19
CA ALA A 336 -27.11 7.58 -7.02
C ALA A 336 -28.24 6.54 -6.90
N GLU A 337 -28.28 5.55 -7.79
CA GLU A 337 -28.98 4.29 -7.54
C GLU A 337 -28.18 3.08 -8.07
N PRO A 338 -28.20 1.96 -7.33
CA PRO A 338 -27.50 0.76 -7.72
C PRO A 338 -28.16 0.21 -8.98
N SER A 339 -27.42 0.14 -10.07
CA SER A 339 -27.72 -0.74 -11.20
C SER A 339 -27.71 -2.19 -10.70
N THR A 340 -28.79 -2.64 -10.06
CA THR A 340 -29.20 -4.03 -9.99
C THR A 340 -29.65 -4.42 -11.39
N GLY A 341 -28.66 -4.66 -12.24
CA GLY A 341 -28.83 -4.96 -13.64
C GLY A 341 -27.81 -6.01 -14.07
N LEU A 342 -27.80 -7.15 -13.37
CA LEU A 342 -27.55 -8.49 -13.89
C LEU A 342 -27.87 -9.54 -12.82
#